data_AF-A0A379S0Q5-F1
#
_entry.id   AF-A0A379S0Q5-F1
#
_cell.length_a   1.000
_cell.length_b   1.000
_cell.length_c   1.000
_cell.angle_alpha   90.00
_cell.angle_beta   90.00
_cell.angle_gamma   90.00
#
_symmetry.space_group_name_H-M   'P 1'
#
loop_
_entity.id
_entity.type
_entity.pdbx_description
1 polymer ?
#
loop_
_entity_poly.entity_id
_entity_poly.type
_entity_poly.pdbx_seq_one_letter_code
_entity_poly.pdbx_strand_id
1 'polypeptide(L)' 'MQHGDLYHEKHTQTAEYMGVTYRHLLYVLAQFTREGLLLKQKNGYIIKDKQRLTALALEMTPENNVIDLFH' A
#
# COMPACT_ATOMS: atom_id res chain seq x y z
N MET A 1 19.80 18.95 -7.51
CA MET A 1 20.13 17.92 -6.51
C MET A 1 18.84 17.52 -5.85
N GLN A 2 18.28 16.36 -6.22
CA GLN A 2 16.93 15.95 -5.82
C GLN A 2 17.01 15.04 -4.59
N HIS A 3 16.61 15.56 -3.44
CA HIS A 3 16.30 14.76 -2.25
C HIS A 3 14.79 14.61 -2.21
N GLY A 4 14.25 13.42 -2.44
CA GLY A 4 12.79 13.23 -2.46
C GLY A 4 12.27 11.80 -2.33
N ASP A 5 13.06 10.78 -2.67
CA ASP A 5 12.55 9.40 -2.79
C ASP A 5 12.88 8.47 -1.61
N LEU A 6 13.16 9.00 -0.42
CA LEU A 6 13.46 8.16 0.75
C LEU A 6 12.37 8.28 1.80
N TYR A 7 11.47 7.30 1.80
CA TYR A 7 10.48 7.14 2.85
C TYR A 7 11.17 6.64 4.13
N HIS A 8 11.22 7.51 5.14
CA HIS A 8 11.84 7.25 6.43
C HIS A 8 10.74 7.20 7.50
N GLU A 9 9.93 6.14 7.50
CA GLU A 9 8.85 6.04 8.48
C GLU A 9 9.33 5.44 9.79
N LYS A 10 9.19 6.22 10.86
CA LYS A 10 9.19 5.71 12.23
C LYS A 10 7.90 4.91 12.42
N HIS A 11 8.05 3.61 12.68
CA HIS A 11 7.02 2.57 12.81
C HIS A 11 5.85 2.83 13.78
N THR A 12 5.76 3.99 14.42
CA THR A 12 4.75 4.30 15.44
C THR A 12 3.54 5.07 14.89
N GLN A 13 3.67 5.83 13.79
CA GLN A 13 2.61 6.75 13.34
C GLN A 13 1.66 6.17 12.28
N THR A 14 2.08 5.19 11.48
CA THR A 14 1.25 4.57 10.44
C THR A 14 0.13 3.69 11.01
N ALA A 15 0.37 3.06 12.17
CA ALA A 15 -0.56 2.11 12.78
C ALA A 15 -1.78 2.77 13.40
N GLU A 16 -1.66 4.00 13.90
CA GLU A 16 -2.80 4.78 14.40
C GLU A 16 -3.69 5.29 13.26
N TYR A 17 -3.12 5.52 12.07
CA TYR A 17 -3.83 6.17 10.95
C TYR A 17 -4.79 5.24 10.18
N MET A 18 -4.65 3.91 10.29
CA MET A 18 -5.42 2.94 9.47
C MET A 18 -6.51 2.17 10.22
N GLY A 19 -6.70 2.39 11.53
CA GLY A 19 -7.74 1.70 12.31
C GLY A 19 -7.60 0.16 12.38
N VAL A 20 -6.46 -0.40 11.97
CA VAL A 20 -6.18 -1.83 11.94
C VAL A 20 -4.84 -2.12 12.62
N THR A 21 -4.73 -3.28 13.28
CA THR A 21 -3.46 -3.65 13.91
C THR A 21 -2.34 -3.74 12.87
N TYR A 22 -1.13 -3.28 13.22
CA TYR A 22 0.08 -3.38 12.37
C TYR A 22 0.29 -4.80 11.80
N ARG A 23 -0.12 -5.82 12.56
CA ARG A 23 -0.10 -7.22 12.14
C ARG A 23 -1.01 -7.49 10.93
N HIS A 24 -2.21 -6.91 10.89
CA HIS A 24 -3.11 -7.05 9.73
C HIS A 24 -2.52 -6.42 8.47
N LEU A 25 -1.96 -5.22 8.58
CA LEU A 25 -1.27 -4.57 7.46
C LEU A 25 -0.12 -5.45 6.92
N LEU A 26 0.71 -6.01 7.81
CA LEU A 26 1.79 -6.91 7.41
C LEU A 26 1.29 -8.19 6.74
N TYR A 27 0.17 -8.76 7.21
CA TYR A 27 -0.43 -9.93 6.57
C TYR A 27 -0.89 -9.64 5.14
N VAL A 28 -1.51 -8.49 4.90
CA VAL A 28 -1.95 -8.06 3.56
C VAL A 28 -0.75 -7.83 2.64
N LEU A 29 0.29 -7.12 3.10
CA LEU A 29 1.51 -6.92 2.31
C LEU A 29 2.21 -8.25 1.97
N ALA A 30 2.23 -9.18 2.92
CA ALA A 30 2.76 -10.53 2.69
C ALA A 30 1.92 -11.30 1.66
N GLN A 31 0.58 -11.18 1.71
CA GLN A 31 -0.31 -11.76 0.71
C GLN A 31 -0.06 -11.19 -0.68
N PHE A 32 0.00 -9.87 -0.82
CA PHE A 32 0.30 -9.22 -2.11
C PHE A 32 1.67 -9.59 -2.66
N THR A 33 2.64 -9.86 -1.78
CA THR A 33 3.95 -10.39 -2.19
C THR A 33 3.83 -11.82 -2.74
N ARG A 34 3.04 -12.69 -2.09
CA ARG A 34 2.80 -14.06 -2.57
C ARG A 34 2.04 -14.11 -3.89
N GLU A 35 1.10 -13.17 -4.08
CA GLU A 35 0.30 -13.05 -5.31
C GLU A 35 1.06 -12.37 -6.46
N GLY A 36 2.31 -11.92 -6.22
CA GLY A 36 3.14 -11.26 -7.22
C GLY A 36 2.73 -9.81 -7.52
N LEU A 37 1.84 -9.23 -6.72
CA LEU A 37 1.40 -7.83 -6.83
C LEU A 37 2.48 -6.88 -6.29
N LEU A 38 3.19 -7.33 -5.26
CA LEU A 38 4.33 -6.64 -4.66
C LEU A 38 5.59 -7.50 -4.72
N LEU A 39 6.75 -6.85 -4.77
CA LEU A 39 8.04 -7.48 -4.56
C LEU A 39 8.70 -6.87 -3.33
N LYS A 40 8.89 -7.68 -2.29
CA LYS A 40 9.61 -7.26 -1.09
C LYS A 40 11.10 -7.06 -1.39
N GLN A 41 11.63 -5.90 -1.01
CA GLN A 41 13.05 -5.56 -1.05
C GLN A 41 13.55 -5.20 0.35
N LYS A 42 14.88 -5.07 0.51
CA LYS A 42 15.51 -4.72 1.79
C LYS A 42 14.97 -3.42 2.41
N ASN A 43 14.55 -2.46 1.58
CA ASN A 43 14.12 -1.13 2.02
C ASN A 43 12.62 -0.84 1.74
N GLY A 44 11.80 -1.85 1.39
CA GLY A 44 10.38 -1.62 1.11
C GLY A 44 9.74 -2.64 0.16
N TYR A 45 8.72 -2.22 -0.59
CA TYR A 45 8.02 -3.03 -1.57
C TYR A 45 7.97 -2.32 -2.92
N ILE A 46 8.24 -3.05 -4.00
CA ILE A 46 8.02 -2.58 -5.37
C ILE A 46 6.64 -3.05 -5.83
N ILE A 47 5.85 -2.16 -6.42
CA ILE A 47 4.59 -2.50 -7.09
C ILE A 47 4.91 -3.19 -8.41
N LYS A 48 4.45 -4.43 -8.57
CA LYS A 48 4.64 -5.24 -9.77
C LYS A 48 3.41 -5.23 -10.67
N ASP A 49 2.22 -5.13 -10.08
CA ASP A 49 0.95 -5.06 -10.80
C ASP A 49 0.05 -3.97 -10.21
N LYS A 50 0.23 -2.75 -10.73
CA LYS A 50 -0.54 -1.59 -10.29
C LYS A 50 -2.01 -1.70 -10.66
N GLN A 51 -2.33 -2.27 -11.84
CA GLN A 51 -3.71 -2.37 -12.31
C GLN A 51 -4.54 -3.24 -11.38
N ARG A 52 -4.00 -4.39 -11.00
CA ARG A 52 -4.70 -5.32 -10.10
C ARG A 52 -4.82 -4.78 -8.67
N LEU A 53 -3.82 -4.06 -8.16
CA LEU A 53 -3.93 -3.36 -6.87
C LEU A 53 -5.01 -2.27 -6.91
N THR A 54 -5.10 -1.52 -8.00
CA THR A 54 -6.17 -0.52 -8.17
C THR A 54 -7.54 -1.17 -8.26
N ALA A 55 -7.69 -2.30 -8.97
CA ALA A 55 -8.95 -3.05 -9.02
C ALA A 55 -9.40 -3.50 -7.62
N LEU A 56 -8.48 -4.07 -6.81
CA LEU A 56 -8.77 -4.47 -5.44
C LEU A 56 -9.20 -3.29 -4.55
N ALA A 57 -8.62 -2.11 -4.74
CA ALA A 57 -9.02 -0.91 -4.01
C ALA A 57 -10.44 -0.45 -4.36
N LEU A 58 -10.85 -0.62 -5.63
CA LEU A 58 -12.20 -0.29 -6.10
C LEU A 58 -13.26 -1.24 -5.55
N GLU A 59 -12.92 -2.51 -5.38
CA GLU A 59 -13.81 -3.53 -4.81
C GLU A 59 -14.10 -3.31 -3.31
N MET A 60 -13.22 -2.59 -2.60
CA MET A 60 -13.33 -2.36 -1.16
C MET A 60 -14.11 -1.09 -0.78
N THR A 61 -14.50 -0.25 -1.73
CA THR A 61 -15.38 0.91 -1.46
C THR A 61 -16.85 0.52 -1.65
N PRO A 62 -17.70 0.61 -0.61
CA PRO A 62 -19.14 0.38 -0.79
C PRO A 62 -19.79 1.44 -1.69
N GLU A 63 -19.12 2.57 -1.94
CA GLU A 63 -19.62 3.68 -2.75
C GLU A 63 -18.50 4.21 -3.67
N ASN A 64 -18.65 4.00 -4.98
CA ASN A 64 -17.74 4.45 -6.03
C ASN A 64 -17.48 5.96 -5.95
N ASN A 65 -16.28 6.39 -5.54
CA ASN A 65 -15.70 7.66 -6.04
C ASN A 65 -14.17 7.73 -5.86
N VAL A 66 -13.42 6.89 -6.58
CA VAL A 66 -11.96 7.08 -6.73
C VAL A 66 -11.59 8.17 -7.76
N ILE A 67 -12.59 8.82 -8.36
CA ILE A 67 -12.41 9.73 -9.49
C ILE A 67 -11.82 11.08 -9.04
N ASP A 68 -11.77 11.36 -7.74
CA ASP A 68 -11.19 12.61 -7.20
C ASP A 68 -9.68 12.56 -6.90
N LEU A 69 -8.99 11.42 -7.14
CA LEU A 69 -7.54 11.34 -6.87
C LEU A 69 -6.66 11.82 -8.05
N PHE A 70 -7.25 12.22 -9.16
CA PHE A 70 -6.52 12.67 -10.36
C PHE A 70 -6.96 14.05 -10.89
N HIS A 71 -7.61 14.87 -10.05
CA HIS A 71 -7.96 16.25 -10.40
C HIS A 71 -7.15 17.30 -9.65
#